data_AF-S0FYW1-F1
#
_entry.id   AF-S0FYW1-F1
#
_cell.length_a   1.000
_cell.length_b   1.000
_cell.length_c   1.000
_cell.angle_alpha   90.00
_cell.angle_beta   90.00
_cell.angle_gamma   90.00
#
_symmetry.space_group_name_H-M   'P 1'
#
loop_
_entity.id
_entity.type
_entity.pdbx_description
1 polymer ?
#
loop_
_entity_poly.entity_id
_entity_poly.type
_entity_poly.pdbx_seq_one_letter_code
_entity_poly.pdbx_strand_id
1 'polypeptide(L)'
;MLKEQNTVILTCMDSNFEDNLINDFLKTLRKVAGYQGKIVILDYGMSIVTVNSIENEDENVEIIKCNKDRHIFSARFRDMAGIIGGLSSEITHVMSIDGGDIWFQAPIDEIFELCKERIGYIEECYLGNNWWNKQILNLLRTEEMEKLSKNFRGTRQKNAGMICGPRDIMSKVSDAIGKYVLNNGRDFFGLDQLYFNYIINNMSENKKIVLPDKYNYVLIDNSQKLIIEDNLIYNEKYELMTVIHNAGGAKGRIISKGNKKGFDESPYRRVIQIYK
;
A
#
# COMPACT_ATOMS: atom_id res chain seq x y z
N MET A 1 3.18 -14.16 -18.89
CA MET A 1 3.72 -12.85 -18.54
C MET A 1 2.98 -11.75 -19.24
N LEU A 2 2.14 -11.06 -18.48
CA LEU A 2 1.74 -9.69 -18.69
C LEU A 2 2.99 -8.87 -18.93
N LYS A 3 2.92 -8.00 -19.93
CA LYS A 3 4.01 -7.10 -20.23
C LYS A 3 3.85 -5.85 -19.36
N GLU A 4 4.94 -5.32 -18.83
CA GLU A 4 4.90 -4.17 -17.91
C GLU A 4 4.24 -2.93 -18.51
N GLN A 5 4.32 -2.73 -19.83
CA GLN A 5 3.61 -1.64 -20.51
C GLN A 5 2.09 -1.73 -20.41
N ASN A 6 1.55 -2.91 -20.06
CA ASN A 6 0.13 -3.13 -19.86
C ASN A 6 -0.28 -2.99 -18.38
N THR A 7 0.65 -2.61 -17.51
CA THR A 7 0.42 -2.46 -16.07
C THR A 7 0.71 -1.04 -15.62
N VAL A 8 0.10 -0.64 -14.50
CA VAL A 8 0.40 0.63 -13.84
C VAL A 8 0.47 0.42 -12.33
N ILE A 9 1.37 1.15 -11.68
CA ILE A 9 1.42 1.28 -10.22
C ILE A 9 0.88 2.66 -9.84
N LEU A 10 -0.15 2.67 -9.00
CA LEU A 10 -0.69 3.87 -8.37
C LEU A 10 -0.15 3.96 -6.95
N THR A 11 0.39 5.12 -6.60
CA THR A 11 0.75 5.45 -5.22
C THR A 11 0.31 6.87 -4.88
N CYS A 12 0.39 7.26 -3.62
CA CYS A 12 0.04 8.61 -3.17
C CYS A 12 1.08 9.16 -2.22
N MET A 13 1.28 10.47 -2.25
CA MET A 13 2.27 11.13 -1.41
C MET A 13 1.86 12.54 -1.01
N ASP A 14 2.34 12.98 0.15
CA ASP A 14 2.33 14.38 0.58
C ASP A 14 3.73 14.81 1.02
N SER A 15 3.87 16.04 1.50
CA SER A 15 5.18 16.59 1.89
C SER A 15 5.89 15.87 3.05
N ASN A 16 5.24 14.95 3.75
CA ASN A 16 5.83 14.33 4.95
C ASN A 16 6.79 13.19 4.64
N PHE A 17 6.66 12.54 3.48
CA PHE A 17 7.42 11.32 3.14
C PHE A 17 8.02 11.33 1.72
N GLU A 18 8.28 12.52 1.16
CA GLU A 18 8.91 12.69 -0.17
C GLU A 18 10.23 11.93 -0.30
N ASP A 19 11.10 12.02 0.70
CA ASP A 19 12.38 11.31 0.69
C ASP A 19 12.20 9.78 0.66
N ASN A 20 11.15 9.26 1.29
CA ASN A 20 10.83 7.83 1.26
C ASN A 20 10.28 7.44 -0.11
N LEU A 21 9.41 8.25 -0.71
CA LEU A 21 8.93 8.04 -2.07
C LEU A 21 10.10 7.96 -3.06
N ILE A 22 11.06 8.90 -3.00
CA ILE A 22 12.18 8.91 -3.94
C ILE A 22 13.15 7.76 -3.66
N ASN A 23 13.67 7.67 -2.44
CA ASN A 23 14.83 6.83 -2.16
C ASN A 23 14.48 5.39 -1.80
N ASP A 24 13.33 5.18 -1.16
CA ASP A 24 12.94 3.84 -0.72
C ASP A 24 11.99 3.23 -1.76
N PHE A 25 10.97 3.96 -2.21
CA PHE A 25 9.99 3.44 -3.16
C PHE A 25 10.48 3.45 -4.61
N LEU A 26 10.62 4.62 -5.25
CA LEU A 26 10.90 4.75 -6.68
C LEU A 26 12.27 4.16 -7.05
N LYS A 27 13.31 4.49 -6.28
CA LYS A 27 14.67 4.00 -6.53
C LYS A 27 14.75 2.48 -6.47
N THR A 28 14.11 1.83 -5.49
CA THR A 28 14.15 0.36 -5.39
C THR A 28 13.21 -0.31 -6.38
N LEU A 29 12.07 0.31 -6.68
CA LEU A 29 11.17 -0.17 -7.73
C LEU A 29 11.88 -0.25 -9.08
N ARG A 30 12.62 0.79 -9.46
CA ARG A 30 13.37 0.81 -10.73
C ARG A 30 14.64 -0.04 -10.68
N LYS A 31 15.46 0.06 -9.63
CA LYS A 31 16.79 -0.57 -9.60
C LYS A 31 16.81 -1.99 -9.09
N VAL A 32 15.91 -2.35 -8.18
CA VAL A 32 15.88 -3.67 -7.52
C VAL A 32 14.77 -4.53 -8.08
N ALA A 33 13.53 -4.03 -8.12
CA ALA A 33 12.43 -4.75 -8.74
C ALA A 33 12.51 -4.75 -10.27
N GLY A 34 13.26 -3.81 -10.86
CA GLY A 34 13.46 -3.73 -12.32
C GLY A 34 12.23 -3.25 -13.09
N TYR A 35 11.19 -2.77 -12.40
CA TYR A 35 9.91 -2.42 -13.02
C TYR A 35 10.08 -1.25 -13.99
N GLN A 36 9.70 -1.40 -15.26
CA GLN A 36 9.74 -0.34 -16.29
C GLN A 36 8.35 0.18 -16.67
N GLY A 37 7.28 -0.37 -16.11
CA GLY A 37 5.91 0.07 -16.40
C GLY A 37 5.59 1.47 -15.85
N LYS A 38 4.36 1.92 -16.13
CA LYS A 38 3.89 3.25 -15.76
C LYS A 38 3.69 3.38 -14.26
N ILE A 39 4.04 4.52 -13.70
CA ILE A 39 3.75 4.89 -12.31
C ILE A 39 2.90 6.15 -12.32
N VAL A 40 1.84 6.18 -11.51
CA VAL A 40 1.07 7.40 -11.27
C VAL A 40 1.11 7.73 -9.79
N ILE A 41 1.54 8.95 -9.48
CA ILE A 41 1.64 9.45 -8.11
C ILE A 41 0.53 10.47 -7.89
N LEU A 42 -0.38 10.16 -6.97
CA LEU A 42 -1.40 11.09 -6.51
C LEU A 42 -0.75 12.06 -5.52
N ASP A 43 -0.55 13.29 -5.97
CA ASP A 43 0.11 14.35 -5.22
C ASP A 43 -0.88 15.11 -4.32
N TYR A 44 -0.76 14.94 -3.02
CA TYR A 44 -1.56 15.61 -1.99
C TYR A 44 -0.82 16.77 -1.31
N GLY A 45 0.20 17.32 -1.94
CA GLY A 45 0.94 18.49 -1.47
C GLY A 45 2.44 18.27 -1.34
N MET A 46 3.04 17.52 -2.26
CA MET A 46 4.49 17.44 -2.42
C MET A 46 5.07 18.81 -2.81
N SER A 47 6.33 19.01 -2.49
CA SER A 47 7.12 20.18 -2.85
C SER A 47 7.36 20.20 -4.36
N ILE A 48 7.37 21.40 -4.93
CA ILE A 48 7.66 21.60 -6.35
C ILE A 48 9.06 21.07 -6.74
N VAL A 49 10.00 21.08 -5.80
CA VAL A 49 11.35 20.55 -6.00
C VAL A 49 11.30 19.04 -6.21
N THR A 50 10.57 18.32 -5.35
CA THR A 50 10.37 16.86 -5.46
C THR A 50 9.62 16.49 -6.73
N VAL A 51 8.51 17.19 -7.04
CA VAL A 51 7.74 16.98 -8.27
C VAL A 51 8.63 17.11 -9.50
N ASN A 52 9.36 18.23 -9.62
CA ASN A 52 10.26 18.47 -10.74
C ASN A 52 11.40 17.44 -10.81
N SER A 53 11.95 17.00 -9.67
CA SER A 53 13.02 15.99 -9.65
C SER A 53 12.51 14.68 -10.26
N ILE A 54 11.34 14.22 -9.81
CA ILE A 54 10.75 12.95 -10.26
C ILE A 54 10.41 13.02 -11.77
N GLU A 55 9.74 14.07 -12.22
CA GLU A 55 9.33 14.21 -13.64
C GLU A 55 10.54 14.32 -14.59
N ASN A 56 11.66 14.88 -14.13
CA ASN A 56 12.88 14.97 -14.95
C ASN A 56 13.71 13.66 -14.94
N GLU A 57 13.57 12.83 -13.91
CA GLU A 57 14.36 11.60 -13.75
C GLU A 57 13.68 10.37 -14.35
N ASP A 58 12.35 10.34 -14.45
CA ASP A 58 11.60 9.17 -14.87
C ASP A 58 10.39 9.55 -15.75
N GLU A 59 10.55 9.39 -17.07
CA GLU A 59 9.51 9.70 -18.07
C GLU A 59 8.26 8.80 -17.96
N ASN A 60 8.35 7.67 -17.26
CA ASN A 60 7.23 6.75 -17.04
C ASN A 60 6.46 7.06 -15.74
N VAL A 61 6.85 8.11 -15.02
CA VAL A 61 6.12 8.61 -13.85
C VAL A 61 5.24 9.79 -14.25
N GLU A 62 3.96 9.69 -13.94
CA GLU A 62 2.99 10.78 -14.05
C GLU A 62 2.57 11.24 -12.65
N ILE A 63 2.65 12.54 -12.39
CA ILE A 63 2.22 13.12 -11.11
C ILE A 63 0.88 13.84 -11.32
N ILE A 64 -0.15 13.42 -10.59
CA ILE A 64 -1.49 14.00 -10.66
C ILE A 64 -1.76 14.74 -9.37
N LYS A 65 -1.92 16.07 -9.48
CA LYS A 65 -2.28 16.91 -8.33
C LYS A 65 -3.70 16.60 -7.86
N CYS A 66 -3.83 16.27 -6.57
CA CYS A 66 -5.07 15.92 -5.91
C CYS A 66 -5.39 16.89 -4.77
N ASN A 67 -6.66 16.94 -4.36
CA ASN A 67 -7.09 17.78 -3.25
C ASN A 67 -6.99 17.01 -1.92
N LYS A 68 -6.19 17.52 -0.98
CA LYS A 68 -6.04 17.00 0.38
C LYS A 68 -7.07 17.65 1.32
N ASP A 69 -8.34 17.35 1.10
CA ASP A 69 -9.45 17.73 1.98
C ASP A 69 -9.75 16.67 3.06
N ARG A 70 -9.01 15.56 3.04
CA ARG A 70 -9.14 14.39 3.92
C ARG A 70 -7.79 13.72 4.17
N HIS A 71 -7.76 12.72 5.04
CA HIS A 71 -6.62 11.84 5.23
C HIS A 71 -6.22 11.18 3.90
N ILE A 72 -4.93 11.22 3.54
CA ILE A 72 -4.46 10.84 2.19
C ILE A 72 -4.83 9.40 1.80
N PHE A 73 -4.70 8.43 2.73
CA PHE A 73 -5.06 7.04 2.48
C PHE A 73 -6.56 6.84 2.21
N SER A 74 -7.40 7.74 2.70
CA SER A 74 -8.84 7.77 2.39
C SER A 74 -9.13 8.52 1.09
N ALA A 75 -8.46 9.66 0.87
CA ALA A 75 -8.60 10.47 -0.34
C ALA A 75 -8.15 9.71 -1.61
N ARG A 76 -7.10 8.88 -1.54
CA ARG A 76 -6.57 8.16 -2.71
C ARG A 76 -7.63 7.31 -3.40
N PHE A 77 -8.49 6.61 -2.67
CA PHE A 77 -9.48 5.72 -3.29
C PHE A 77 -10.57 6.50 -4.03
N ARG A 78 -10.94 7.68 -3.54
CA ARG A 78 -11.83 8.61 -4.25
C ARG A 78 -11.23 9.00 -5.60
N ASP A 79 -9.95 9.39 -5.61
CA ASP A 79 -9.30 9.94 -6.80
C ASP A 79 -8.88 8.84 -7.79
N MET A 80 -8.41 7.70 -7.27
CA MET A 80 -7.98 6.53 -8.04
C MET A 80 -9.05 6.04 -9.02
N ALA A 81 -10.33 6.02 -8.65
CA ALA A 81 -11.38 5.53 -9.53
C ALA A 81 -11.45 6.32 -10.85
N GLY A 82 -11.39 7.66 -10.76
CA GLY A 82 -11.38 8.55 -11.92
C GLY A 82 -10.09 8.41 -12.74
N ILE A 83 -8.95 8.35 -12.06
CA ILE A 83 -7.63 8.16 -12.69
C ILE A 83 -7.60 6.84 -13.48
N ILE A 84 -8.01 5.73 -12.86
CA ILE A 84 -8.09 4.42 -13.51
C ILE A 84 -9.01 4.48 -14.74
N GLY A 85 -10.10 5.22 -14.67
CA GLY A 85 -11.00 5.46 -15.81
C GLY A 85 -10.32 6.16 -16.99
N GLY A 86 -9.41 7.11 -16.72
CA GLY A 86 -8.68 7.89 -17.73
C GLY A 86 -7.43 7.23 -18.33
N LEU A 87 -6.95 6.11 -17.78
CA LEU A 87 -5.76 5.44 -18.30
C LEU A 87 -5.94 4.95 -19.75
N SER A 88 -4.83 4.87 -20.50
CA SER A 88 -4.79 4.25 -21.83
C SER A 88 -5.43 2.86 -21.83
N SER A 89 -6.14 2.50 -22.90
CA SER A 89 -6.77 1.18 -23.05
C SER A 89 -5.78 0.01 -23.04
N GLU A 90 -4.50 0.27 -23.28
CA GLU A 90 -3.42 -0.73 -23.19
C GLU A 90 -3.13 -1.14 -21.74
N ILE A 91 -3.44 -0.27 -20.77
CA ILE A 91 -3.33 -0.60 -19.35
C ILE A 91 -4.50 -1.50 -18.97
N THR A 92 -4.15 -2.73 -18.63
CA THR A 92 -5.10 -3.80 -18.28
C THR A 92 -5.05 -4.17 -16.80
N HIS A 93 -3.97 -3.86 -16.10
CA HIS A 93 -3.77 -4.19 -14.69
C HIS A 93 -3.29 -2.98 -13.90
N VAL A 94 -3.74 -2.90 -12.65
CA VAL A 94 -3.46 -1.80 -11.74
C VAL A 94 -3.01 -2.39 -10.41
N MET A 95 -1.88 -1.92 -9.90
CA MET A 95 -1.49 -2.10 -8.51
C MET A 95 -1.67 -0.76 -7.78
N SER A 96 -2.33 -0.76 -6.62
CA SER A 96 -2.34 0.36 -5.70
C SER A 96 -1.50 0.00 -4.49
N ILE A 97 -0.49 0.80 -4.18
CA ILE A 97 0.48 0.52 -3.14
C ILE A 97 0.86 1.78 -2.36
N ASP A 98 1.12 1.64 -1.07
CA ASP A 98 1.61 2.72 -0.22
C ASP A 98 2.99 3.19 -0.72
N GLY A 99 3.25 4.50 -0.65
CA GLY A 99 4.49 5.09 -1.18
C GLY A 99 5.49 5.54 -0.12
N GLY A 100 5.05 5.75 1.13
CA GLY A 100 5.82 6.44 2.17
C GLY A 100 6.60 5.52 3.12
N ASP A 101 6.41 4.22 3.00
CA ASP A 101 6.94 3.18 3.88
C ASP A 101 7.08 1.82 3.19
N ILE A 102 7.25 1.84 1.87
CA ILE A 102 7.45 0.66 1.05
C ILE A 102 8.81 0.70 0.35
N TRP A 103 9.48 -0.45 0.26
CA TRP A 103 10.59 -0.67 -0.67
C TRP A 103 10.60 -2.11 -1.19
N PHE A 104 11.37 -2.33 -2.25
CA PHE A 104 11.42 -3.59 -2.98
C PHE A 104 12.80 -4.25 -2.83
N GLN A 105 12.81 -5.58 -2.64
CA GLN A 105 14.04 -6.40 -2.58
C GLN A 105 14.16 -7.41 -3.72
N ALA A 106 13.11 -7.55 -4.55
CA ALA A 106 13.06 -8.48 -5.68
C ALA A 106 12.04 -8.02 -6.74
N PRO A 107 12.07 -8.60 -7.96
CA PRO A 107 11.09 -8.35 -9.02
C PRO A 107 9.65 -8.61 -8.58
N ILE A 108 8.72 -7.86 -9.18
CA ILE A 108 7.29 -7.86 -8.80
C ILE A 108 6.35 -8.41 -9.89
N ASP A 109 6.88 -8.87 -11.03
CA ASP A 109 6.09 -9.38 -12.16
C ASP A 109 5.11 -10.49 -11.75
N GLU A 110 5.56 -11.36 -10.83
CA GLU A 110 4.76 -12.48 -10.33
C GLU A 110 3.46 -12.00 -9.66
N ILE A 111 3.46 -10.81 -9.04
CA ILE A 111 2.25 -10.24 -8.41
C ILE A 111 1.19 -9.98 -9.47
N PHE A 112 1.56 -9.37 -10.60
CA PHE A 112 0.64 -9.12 -11.71
C PHE A 112 0.14 -10.43 -12.32
N GLU A 113 1.02 -11.43 -12.50
CA GLU A 113 0.63 -12.75 -13.03
C GLU A 113 -0.40 -13.45 -12.13
N LEU A 114 -0.18 -13.46 -10.81
CA LEU A 114 -1.11 -14.07 -9.84
C LEU A 114 -2.47 -13.36 -9.82
N CYS A 115 -2.47 -12.05 -10.12
CA CYS A 115 -3.66 -11.19 -10.13
C CYS A 115 -4.28 -11.00 -11.52
N LYS A 116 -3.92 -11.83 -12.50
CA LYS A 116 -4.35 -11.63 -13.90
C LYS A 116 -5.87 -11.61 -14.11
N GLU A 117 -6.61 -12.34 -13.27
CA GLU A 117 -8.07 -12.50 -13.40
C GLU A 117 -8.82 -12.06 -12.14
N ARG A 118 -8.10 -11.73 -11.07
CA ARG A 118 -8.64 -11.55 -9.72
C ARG A 118 -7.93 -10.42 -9.00
N ILE A 119 -8.63 -9.76 -8.08
CA ILE A 119 -7.97 -8.82 -7.17
C ILE A 119 -7.18 -9.60 -6.11
N GLY A 120 -5.88 -9.36 -6.06
CA GLY A 120 -4.97 -9.87 -5.05
C GLY A 120 -4.78 -8.88 -3.91
N TYR A 121 -4.67 -9.43 -2.70
CA TYR A 121 -4.43 -8.71 -1.46
C TYR A 121 -3.75 -9.64 -0.45
N ILE A 122 -3.17 -9.07 0.61
CA ILE A 122 -2.54 -9.84 1.69
C ILE A 122 -3.44 -9.83 2.92
N GLU A 123 -3.51 -10.95 3.61
CA GLU A 123 -4.16 -11.05 4.92
C GLU A 123 -3.13 -10.92 6.04
N GLU A 124 -3.44 -10.10 7.03
CA GLU A 124 -2.64 -9.99 8.24
C GLU A 124 -2.82 -11.24 9.12
N CYS A 125 -1.83 -11.51 9.97
CA CYS A 125 -1.82 -12.68 10.84
C CYS A 125 -2.90 -12.63 11.94
N TYR A 126 -3.48 -11.45 12.19
CA TYR A 126 -4.53 -11.24 13.19
C TYR A 126 -5.93 -11.48 12.63
N LEU A 127 -6.75 -12.25 13.37
CA LEU A 127 -8.19 -12.34 13.12
C LEU A 127 -8.86 -11.00 13.47
N GLY A 128 -9.96 -10.67 12.76
CA GLY A 128 -10.67 -9.38 12.69
C GLY A 128 -11.26 -8.77 13.96
N ASN A 129 -10.59 -8.91 15.09
CA ASN A 129 -10.94 -8.35 16.40
C ASN A 129 -9.70 -7.87 17.18
N ASN A 130 -8.60 -7.58 16.49
CA ASN A 130 -7.44 -6.95 17.10
C ASN A 130 -7.84 -5.59 17.73
N TRP A 131 -7.08 -5.15 18.73
CA TRP A 131 -7.38 -3.93 19.48
C TRP A 131 -7.53 -2.72 18.54
N TRP A 132 -6.69 -2.65 17.50
CA TRP A 132 -6.69 -1.58 16.51
C TRP A 132 -8.02 -1.46 15.77
N ASN A 133 -8.54 -2.55 15.21
CA ASN A 133 -9.84 -2.55 14.53
C ASN A 133 -10.98 -2.13 15.45
N LYS A 134 -10.95 -2.55 16.72
CA LYS A 134 -11.95 -2.10 17.70
C LYS A 134 -11.85 -0.59 17.95
N GLN A 135 -10.64 -0.04 18.04
CA GLN A 135 -10.45 1.41 18.19
C GLN A 135 -11.02 2.17 16.99
N ILE A 136 -10.68 1.76 15.77
CA ILE A 136 -11.15 2.43 14.55
C ILE A 136 -12.67 2.27 14.39
N LEU A 137 -13.23 1.07 14.63
CA LEU A 137 -14.67 0.83 14.56
C LEU A 137 -15.46 1.75 15.50
N ASN A 138 -14.94 2.01 16.70
CA ASN A 138 -15.56 2.92 17.66
C ASN A 138 -15.55 4.40 17.20
N LEU A 139 -14.74 4.75 16.18
CA LEU A 139 -14.76 6.07 15.55
C LEU A 139 -15.89 6.21 14.52
N LEU A 140 -16.66 5.17 14.24
CA LEU A 140 -17.80 5.22 13.33
C LEU A 140 -19.10 5.66 14.03
N ARG A 141 -20.14 5.92 13.23
CA ARG A 141 -21.52 5.99 13.74
C ARG A 141 -21.99 4.59 14.12
N THR A 142 -22.87 4.48 15.12
CA THR A 142 -23.34 3.20 15.68
C THR A 142 -23.83 2.22 14.62
N GLU A 143 -24.69 2.67 13.70
CA GLU A 143 -25.23 1.80 12.64
C GLU A 143 -24.14 1.24 11.72
N GLU A 144 -23.18 2.08 11.33
CA GLU A 144 -22.07 1.66 10.45
C GLU A 144 -21.09 0.76 11.19
N MET A 145 -20.81 1.06 12.46
CA MET A 145 -20.02 0.21 13.34
C MET A 145 -20.62 -1.19 13.45
N GLU A 146 -21.93 -1.31 13.70
CA GLU A 146 -22.61 -2.61 13.81
C GLU A 146 -22.54 -3.40 12.50
N LYS A 147 -22.78 -2.72 11.37
CA LYS A 147 -22.69 -3.30 10.02
C LYS A 147 -21.29 -3.86 9.75
N LEU A 148 -20.24 -3.06 9.94
CA LEU A 148 -18.87 -3.46 9.67
C LEU A 148 -18.38 -4.53 10.67
N SER A 149 -18.73 -4.39 11.95
CA SER A 149 -18.37 -5.37 12.98
C SER A 149 -18.90 -6.77 12.69
N LYS A 150 -20.14 -6.89 12.16
CA LYS A 150 -20.69 -8.18 11.75
C LYS A 150 -19.90 -8.79 10.60
N ASN A 151 -19.49 -7.97 9.64
CA ASN A 151 -18.75 -8.41 8.47
C ASN A 151 -17.34 -8.91 8.80
N PHE A 152 -16.70 -8.39 9.85
CA PHE A 152 -15.34 -8.78 10.21
C PHE A 152 -15.24 -10.04 11.07
N ARG A 153 -16.35 -10.51 11.66
CA ARG A 153 -16.37 -11.70 12.52
C ARG A 153 -15.88 -12.94 11.77
N GLY A 154 -14.83 -13.56 12.31
CA GLY A 154 -14.26 -14.80 11.75
C GLY A 154 -13.44 -14.61 10.48
N THR A 155 -13.23 -13.36 10.03
CA THR A 155 -12.39 -13.07 8.86
C THR A 155 -11.03 -12.55 9.30
N ARG A 156 -10.00 -12.81 8.48
CA ARG A 156 -8.70 -12.13 8.63
C ARG A 156 -8.78 -10.73 8.04
N GLN A 157 -8.07 -9.81 8.70
CA GLN A 157 -7.91 -8.44 8.22
C GLN A 157 -7.09 -8.46 6.92
N LYS A 158 -7.50 -7.65 5.96
CA LYS A 158 -6.90 -7.51 4.64
C LYS A 158 -6.19 -6.17 4.62
N ASN A 159 -4.91 -6.19 4.25
CA ASN A 159 -4.09 -4.98 4.24
C ASN A 159 -4.35 -4.21 2.94
N ALA A 160 -4.75 -2.94 3.05
CA ALA A 160 -5.02 -2.09 1.88
C ALA A 160 -3.76 -1.38 1.34
N GLY A 161 -2.61 -1.59 1.97
CA GLY A 161 -1.34 -0.98 1.60
C GLY A 161 -0.71 -1.58 0.34
N MET A 162 -1.16 -2.75 -0.12
CA MET A 162 -0.88 -3.26 -1.45
C MET A 162 -2.05 -4.10 -1.95
N ILE A 163 -2.63 -3.69 -3.08
CA ILE A 163 -3.67 -4.41 -3.80
C ILE A 163 -3.34 -4.40 -5.30
N CYS A 164 -3.60 -5.50 -6.00
CA CYS A 164 -3.29 -5.63 -7.42
C CYS A 164 -4.40 -6.37 -8.14
N GLY A 165 -4.73 -6.00 -9.38
CA GLY A 165 -5.71 -6.76 -10.14
C GLY A 165 -6.06 -6.16 -11.50
N PRO A 166 -7.04 -6.77 -12.19
CA PRO A 166 -7.55 -6.26 -13.44
C PRO A 166 -8.11 -4.85 -13.27
N ARG A 167 -7.85 -3.99 -14.26
CA ARG A 167 -8.23 -2.57 -14.25
C ARG A 167 -9.69 -2.34 -13.91
N ASP A 168 -10.60 -3.15 -14.46
CA ASP A 168 -12.04 -2.99 -14.24
C ASP A 168 -12.45 -3.34 -12.81
N ILE A 169 -11.85 -4.37 -12.21
CA ILE A 169 -12.06 -4.74 -10.81
C ILE A 169 -11.50 -3.65 -9.90
N MET A 170 -10.27 -3.21 -10.16
CA MET A 170 -9.59 -2.17 -9.38
C MET A 170 -10.34 -0.84 -9.41
N SER A 171 -10.89 -0.45 -10.56
CA SER A 171 -11.74 0.74 -10.69
C SER A 171 -13.01 0.63 -9.83
N LYS A 172 -13.75 -0.49 -9.93
CA LYS A 172 -14.98 -0.73 -9.16
C LYS A 172 -14.74 -0.76 -7.65
N VAL A 173 -13.66 -1.40 -7.21
CA VAL A 173 -13.29 -1.46 -5.79
C VAL A 173 -12.92 -0.07 -5.28
N SER A 174 -12.10 0.66 -6.03
CA SER A 174 -11.69 2.02 -5.64
C SER A 174 -12.88 2.98 -5.54
N ASP A 175 -13.77 2.95 -6.54
CA ASP A 175 -15.00 3.74 -6.55
C ASP A 175 -15.90 3.42 -5.35
N ALA A 176 -16.08 2.13 -5.03
CA ALA A 176 -16.87 1.72 -3.88
C ALA A 176 -16.25 2.19 -2.55
N ILE A 177 -14.94 2.04 -2.36
CA ILE A 177 -14.25 2.54 -1.15
C ILE A 177 -14.40 4.06 -1.05
N GLY A 178 -14.12 4.79 -2.14
CA GLY A 178 -14.25 6.24 -2.19
C GLY A 178 -15.64 6.72 -1.81
N LYS A 179 -16.69 6.08 -2.33
CA LYS A 179 -18.09 6.39 -1.97
C LYS A 179 -18.38 6.15 -0.49
N TYR A 180 -17.93 5.04 0.08
CA TYR A 180 -18.13 4.76 1.51
C TYR A 180 -17.40 5.77 2.40
N VAL A 181 -16.14 6.08 2.09
CA VAL A 181 -15.34 7.08 2.80
C VAL A 181 -16.02 8.45 2.77
N LEU A 182 -16.49 8.89 1.60
CA LEU A 182 -17.17 10.18 1.45
C LEU A 182 -18.47 10.24 2.26
N ASN A 183 -19.28 9.19 2.18
CA ASN A 183 -20.59 9.12 2.83
C ASN A 183 -20.52 8.90 4.35
N ASN A 184 -19.39 8.42 4.88
CA ASN A 184 -19.21 8.21 6.31
C ASN A 184 -19.37 9.51 7.13
N GLY A 185 -18.98 10.65 6.54
CA GLY A 185 -19.03 11.96 7.18
C GLY A 185 -18.03 12.16 8.33
N ARG A 186 -17.21 11.15 8.63
CA ARG A 186 -16.00 11.27 9.46
C ARG A 186 -14.78 10.93 8.60
N ASP A 187 -13.63 11.40 9.03
CA ASP A 187 -12.36 11.17 8.36
C ASP A 187 -11.28 10.88 9.40
N PHE A 188 -10.63 9.72 9.28
CA PHE A 188 -9.59 9.26 10.18
C PHE A 188 -8.74 8.18 9.52
N PHE A 189 -7.54 7.99 10.05
CA PHE A 189 -6.60 6.97 9.58
C PHE A 189 -7.18 5.55 9.71
N GLY A 190 -7.07 4.76 8.63
CA GLY A 190 -7.55 3.38 8.55
C GLY A 190 -9.02 3.20 8.15
N LEU A 191 -9.75 4.29 7.87
CA LEU A 191 -11.13 4.22 7.38
C LEU A 191 -11.23 3.50 6.03
N ASP A 192 -10.29 3.76 5.12
CA ASP A 192 -10.17 3.10 3.83
C ASP A 192 -9.98 1.58 3.99
N GLN A 193 -9.13 1.17 4.93
CA GLN A 193 -8.89 -0.24 5.20
C GLN A 193 -10.14 -0.96 5.72
N LEU A 194 -10.96 -0.30 6.56
CA LEU A 194 -12.24 -0.90 6.99
C LEU A 194 -13.17 -1.15 5.81
N TYR A 195 -13.32 -0.18 4.91
CA TYR A 195 -14.20 -0.31 3.75
C TYR A 195 -13.65 -1.26 2.69
N PHE A 196 -12.33 -1.31 2.52
CA PHE A 196 -11.68 -2.33 1.73
C PHE A 196 -12.01 -3.74 2.24
N ASN A 197 -11.84 -3.99 3.55
CA ASN A 197 -12.19 -5.26 4.16
C ASN A 197 -13.67 -5.62 3.94
N TYR A 198 -14.57 -4.65 4.13
CA TYR A 198 -15.99 -4.83 3.90
C TYR A 198 -16.29 -5.26 2.46
N ILE A 199 -15.73 -4.57 1.47
CA ILE A 199 -15.96 -4.85 0.05
C ILE A 199 -15.42 -6.24 -0.31
N ILE A 200 -14.20 -6.57 0.11
CA ILE A 200 -13.56 -7.85 -0.24
C ILE A 200 -14.24 -9.04 0.46
N ASN A 201 -14.70 -8.88 1.70
CA ASN A 201 -15.45 -9.92 2.41
C ASN A 201 -16.79 -10.25 1.73
N ASN A 202 -17.44 -9.28 1.08
CA ASN A 202 -18.69 -9.48 0.35
C ASN A 202 -18.47 -9.79 -1.15
N MET A 203 -17.23 -9.83 -1.62
CA MET A 203 -16.90 -10.17 -3.00
C MET A 203 -16.85 -11.70 -3.19
N SER A 204 -17.37 -12.17 -4.32
CA SER A 204 -17.32 -13.59 -4.71
C SER A 204 -15.88 -14.13 -4.73
N GLU A 205 -15.67 -15.35 -4.21
CA GLU A 205 -14.34 -15.98 -4.11
C GLU A 205 -13.61 -16.10 -5.46
N ASN A 206 -14.35 -16.30 -6.56
CA ASN A 206 -13.76 -16.37 -7.89
C ASN A 206 -13.20 -15.04 -8.42
N LYS A 207 -13.47 -13.91 -7.75
CA LYS A 207 -12.96 -12.58 -8.14
C LYS A 207 -11.75 -12.13 -7.34
N LYS A 208 -11.32 -12.91 -6.34
CA LYS A 208 -10.34 -12.46 -5.36
C LYS A 208 -9.33 -13.56 -5.02
N ILE A 209 -8.14 -13.17 -4.56
CA ILE A 209 -7.08 -14.10 -4.16
C ILE A 209 -6.27 -13.51 -3.00
N VAL A 210 -5.91 -14.36 -2.04
CA VAL A 210 -4.93 -14.02 -1.02
C VAL A 210 -3.54 -14.29 -1.58
N LEU A 211 -2.72 -13.25 -1.63
CA LEU A 211 -1.32 -13.32 -2.06
C LEU A 211 -0.40 -13.78 -0.93
N PRO A 212 0.77 -14.35 -1.26
CA PRO A 212 1.84 -14.57 -0.29
C PRO A 212 2.21 -13.28 0.47
N ASP A 213 2.51 -13.42 1.75
CA ASP A 213 2.89 -12.32 2.65
C ASP A 213 4.17 -11.59 2.21
N LYS A 214 5.09 -12.28 1.53
CA LYS A 214 6.30 -11.68 0.92
C LYS A 214 6.02 -10.50 -0.02
N TYR A 215 4.79 -10.38 -0.54
CA TYR A 215 4.38 -9.29 -1.44
C TYR A 215 3.79 -8.07 -0.71
N ASN A 216 3.67 -8.11 0.61
CA ASN A 216 3.38 -6.94 1.45
C ASN A 216 3.78 -7.28 2.89
N TYR A 217 5.09 -7.41 3.13
CA TYR A 217 5.62 -7.91 4.39
C TYR A 217 5.64 -6.79 5.43
N VAL A 218 4.58 -6.73 6.23
CA VAL A 218 4.38 -5.71 7.26
C VAL A 218 5.32 -5.97 8.44
N LEU A 219 6.28 -5.06 8.65
CA LEU A 219 7.34 -5.26 9.63
C LEU A 219 6.82 -5.33 11.06
N ILE A 220 5.92 -4.43 11.45
CA ILE A 220 5.40 -4.38 12.83
C ILE A 220 4.67 -5.68 13.21
N ASP A 221 3.96 -6.30 12.28
CA ASP A 221 3.23 -7.55 12.49
C ASP A 221 4.17 -8.77 12.57
N ASN A 222 5.36 -8.63 12.02
CA ASN A 222 6.37 -9.69 11.92
C ASN A 222 7.62 -9.40 12.76
N SER A 223 7.55 -8.48 13.72
CA SER A 223 8.72 -7.98 14.45
C SER A 223 9.54 -9.06 15.15
N GLN A 224 8.89 -10.16 15.56
CA GLN A 224 9.50 -11.30 16.27
C GLN A 224 9.99 -12.42 15.33
N LYS A 225 9.69 -12.32 14.04
CA LYS A 225 9.90 -13.37 13.03
C LYS A 225 10.78 -12.93 11.87
N LEU A 226 11.16 -11.66 11.84
CA LEU A 226 12.00 -11.10 10.80
C LEU A 226 13.48 -11.44 11.06
N ILE A 227 14.18 -11.74 9.97
CA ILE A 227 15.63 -11.92 9.92
C ILE A 227 16.17 -10.81 9.02
N ILE A 228 17.21 -10.11 9.48
CA ILE A 228 17.90 -9.07 8.69
C ILE A 228 19.33 -9.53 8.49
N GLU A 229 19.70 -9.81 7.25
CA GLU A 229 21.04 -10.25 6.87
C GLU A 229 21.45 -9.57 5.57
N ASP A 230 22.67 -9.04 5.51
CA ASP A 230 23.17 -8.26 4.37
C ASP A 230 22.20 -7.16 3.91
N ASN A 231 21.45 -6.63 4.87
CA ASN A 231 20.42 -5.60 4.69
C ASN A 231 19.19 -6.01 3.88
N LEU A 232 19.02 -7.30 3.68
CA LEU A 232 17.82 -7.89 3.15
C LEU A 232 16.98 -8.43 4.30
N ILE A 233 15.66 -8.35 4.13
CA ILE A 233 14.68 -8.86 5.08
C ILE A 233 14.17 -10.21 4.60
N TYR A 234 14.27 -11.18 5.50
CA TYR A 234 13.80 -12.53 5.34
C TYR A 234 12.76 -12.85 6.42
N ASN A 235 11.91 -13.84 6.15
CA ASN A 235 11.05 -14.42 7.18
C ASN A 235 11.80 -15.49 8.02
N GLU A 236 11.12 -16.08 9.01
CA GLU A 236 11.65 -17.12 9.90
C GLU A 236 12.10 -18.41 9.18
N LYS A 237 11.77 -18.56 7.89
CA LYS A 237 12.19 -19.67 7.03
C LYS A 237 13.33 -19.31 6.08
N TYR A 238 13.96 -18.14 6.25
CA TYR A 238 14.97 -17.59 5.34
C TYR A 238 14.47 -17.35 3.91
N GLU A 239 13.16 -17.15 3.72
CA GLU A 239 12.63 -16.70 2.44
C GLU A 239 12.79 -15.18 2.32
N LEU A 240 13.29 -14.70 1.17
CA LEU A 240 13.44 -13.27 0.90
C LEU A 240 12.08 -12.62 0.71
N MET A 241 11.83 -11.54 1.44
CA MET A 241 10.59 -10.77 1.33
C MET A 241 10.70 -9.78 0.17
N THR A 242 9.75 -9.80 -0.77
CA THR A 242 9.84 -9.03 -2.03
C THR A 242 9.48 -7.57 -1.83
N VAL A 243 8.37 -7.30 -1.16
CA VAL A 243 7.86 -5.95 -0.88
C VAL A 243 7.83 -5.78 0.63
N ILE A 244 8.62 -4.85 1.14
CA ILE A 244 8.68 -4.57 2.56
C ILE A 244 7.78 -3.40 2.88
N HIS A 245 6.93 -3.57 3.89
CA HIS A 245 6.01 -2.54 4.36
C HIS A 245 6.34 -2.18 5.81
N ASN A 246 7.01 -1.06 6.00
CA ASN A 246 7.34 -0.53 7.32
C ASN A 246 6.18 0.30 7.88
N ALA A 247 5.01 -0.33 7.92
CA ALA A 247 3.76 0.27 8.36
C ALA A 247 3.87 0.75 9.81
N GLY A 248 3.08 1.77 10.13
CA GLY A 248 2.95 2.31 11.48
C GLY A 248 3.24 3.80 11.53
N GLY A 249 2.65 4.47 12.52
CA GLY A 249 2.94 5.88 12.79
C GLY A 249 4.36 6.08 13.33
N ALA A 250 4.72 7.32 13.64
CA ALA A 250 6.06 7.69 14.11
C ALA A 250 6.60 6.83 15.26
N LYS A 251 5.75 6.19 16.08
CA LYS A 251 6.13 5.30 17.18
C LYS A 251 6.09 3.80 16.86
N GLY A 252 5.48 3.38 15.75
CA GLY A 252 5.27 1.98 15.39
C GLY A 252 6.19 1.45 14.29
N ARG A 253 6.80 2.34 13.48
CA ARG A 253 7.76 1.91 12.45
C ARG A 253 8.95 1.20 13.11
N ILE A 254 9.26 -0.01 12.62
CA ILE A 254 10.42 -0.78 13.08
C ILE A 254 11.71 -0.09 12.62
N ILE A 255 11.71 0.39 11.38
CA ILE A 255 12.86 1.06 10.79
C ILE A 255 12.57 2.56 10.80
N SER A 256 13.21 3.31 11.70
CA SER A 256 12.98 4.76 11.84
C SER A 256 14.10 5.57 11.21
N LYS A 257 13.78 6.63 10.47
CA LYS A 257 14.77 7.62 10.00
C LYS A 257 15.24 8.46 11.21
N GLY A 258 16.24 7.95 11.92
CA GLY A 258 17.07 8.71 12.87
C GLY A 258 16.65 8.67 14.34
N ASN A 259 17.56 8.13 15.17
CA ASN A 259 17.82 8.46 16.57
C ASN A 259 16.59 8.71 17.45
N LYS A 260 15.87 7.65 17.81
CA LYS A 260 15.18 7.66 19.10
C LYS A 260 16.14 7.27 20.23
N LYS A 261 16.38 8.21 21.15
CA LYS A 261 16.98 7.88 22.45
C LYS A 261 16.13 6.83 23.15
N GLY A 262 16.69 5.64 23.37
CA GLY A 262 16.09 4.58 24.19
C GLY A 262 15.60 3.33 23.45
N PHE A 263 15.72 3.28 22.13
CA PHE A 263 15.56 2.04 21.36
C PHE A 263 16.93 1.65 20.80
N ASP A 264 17.38 0.43 21.03
CA ASP A 264 18.63 -0.05 20.43
C ASP A 264 18.39 -0.31 18.94
N GLU A 265 18.66 0.71 18.12
CA GLU A 265 18.61 0.64 16.67
C GLU A 265 19.82 -0.12 16.09
N SER A 266 20.75 -0.65 16.89
CA SER A 266 21.93 -1.36 16.38
C SER A 266 21.63 -2.52 15.43
N PRO A 267 20.50 -3.27 15.54
CA PRO A 267 20.13 -4.28 14.54
C PRO A 267 19.56 -3.66 13.24
N TYR A 268 19.05 -2.43 13.29
CA TYR A 268 18.24 -1.82 12.22
C TYR A 268 18.94 -0.64 11.50
N ARG A 269 20.00 -0.08 12.09
CA ARG A 269 20.77 1.06 11.56
C ARG A 269 21.47 0.78 10.23
N ARG A 270 21.68 -0.49 9.85
CA ARG A 270 22.35 -0.83 8.59
C ARG A 270 21.43 -0.79 7.36
N VAL A 271 20.12 -1.06 7.51
CA VAL A 271 19.17 -1.08 6.39
C VAL A 271 18.98 0.31 5.76
N ILE A 272 19.06 1.39 6.55
CA ILE A 272 18.87 2.78 6.08
C ILE A 272 20.16 3.37 5.46
N GLN A 273 21.34 2.83 5.76
CA GLN A 273 22.61 3.43 5.32
C GLN A 273 23.00 3.16 3.86
N ILE A 274 22.28 2.28 3.15
CA ILE A 274 22.69 1.77 1.82
C ILE A 274 22.27 2.69 0.67
N TYR A 275 21.39 3.65 0.92
CA TYR A 275 20.98 4.61 -0.11
C TYR A 275 21.81 5.89 -0.15
N LYS A 276 22.89 5.99 0.64
CA LYS A 276 23.92 7.03 0.50
C LYS A 276 24.97 6.66 -0.54
#